data_AF-A0A4R0QNF3-F1
#
_entry.id   AF-A0A4R0QNF3-F1
#
_cell.length_a   1.000
_cell.length_b   1.000
_cell.length_c   1.000
_cell.angle_alpha   90.00
_cell.angle_beta   90.00
_cell.angle_gamma   90.00
#
_symmetry.space_group_name_H-M   'P 1'
#
loop_
_entity.id
_entity.type
_entity.pdbx_description
1 polymer ?
#
loop_
_entity_poly.entity_id
_entity_poly.type
_entity_poly.pdbx_seq_one_letter_code
_entity_poly.pdbx_strand_id
1 'polypeptide(L)'
;MAIIFAIGLCVLLYPYAAQMYYRIDAQRQIADFDTTRKSITQEEIDKRIQLAAAYNASLANTVTDPYGKEQKEAGRAEYARMLEIREKIGHVEIPRINQDLPMYAGTSQEVLEKGVGHLEGTSLPIGGENTHAVLTAHAGYPTARLFTDLKDLKSGDKFYIHNVKTTLAYQVDKISIIEPTDFSQLLISPGHDYVTLLTCTPLYVNSHRLIVRGHRVPYVPNVDEKIIAENRLAYTYKYLFYASLVIISVLVIAVVFLYRRRVALKKHLDLVEKNAQKYDDVSHEAVPEVVTDIVDSPVAVDSAVAEDSPETAGETMTKPVNDDEP
;
A
#
# COMPACT_ATOMS: atom_id res chain seq x y z
N MET A 1 -11.22 8.74 23.78
CA MET A 1 -11.68 9.20 22.45
C MET A 1 -10.55 9.39 21.44
N ALA A 2 -9.52 10.21 21.71
CA ALA A 2 -8.42 10.43 20.76
C ALA A 2 -7.66 9.16 20.35
N ILE A 3 -7.40 8.25 21.30
CA ILE A 3 -6.71 6.96 21.03
C ILE A 3 -7.55 6.06 20.12
N ILE A 4 -8.86 5.93 20.39
CA ILE A 4 -9.78 5.12 19.57
C ILE A 4 -9.85 5.69 18.14
N PHE A 5 -9.90 7.01 18.01
CA PHE A 5 -9.86 7.67 16.71
C PHE A 5 -8.54 7.40 15.96
N ALA A 6 -7.39 7.46 16.65
CA ALA A 6 -6.10 7.16 16.04
C ALA A 6 -6.02 5.70 15.57
N ILE A 7 -6.49 4.74 16.37
CA ILE A 7 -6.55 3.32 15.97
C ILE A 7 -7.46 3.15 14.75
N GLY A 8 -8.65 3.76 14.74
CA GLY A 8 -9.57 3.72 13.60
C GLY A 8 -8.96 4.31 12.32
N LEU A 9 -8.22 5.41 12.45
CA LEU A 9 -7.50 6.03 11.32
C LEU A 9 -6.39 5.11 10.79
N CYS A 10 -5.62 4.46 11.66
CA CYS A 10 -4.59 3.50 11.24
C CYS A 10 -5.19 2.32 10.46
N VAL A 11 -6.30 1.74 10.94
CA VAL A 11 -7.01 0.65 10.25
C VAL A 11 -7.52 1.12 8.88
N LEU A 12 -8.06 2.33 8.78
CA LEU A 12 -8.54 2.91 7.53
C LEU A 12 -7.39 3.17 6.52
N LEU A 13 -6.21 3.56 7.01
CA LEU A 13 -5.05 3.86 6.17
C LEU A 13 -4.24 2.61 5.80
N TYR A 14 -4.34 1.53 6.56
CA TYR A 14 -3.62 0.27 6.31
C TYR A 14 -3.69 -0.23 4.86
N PRO A 15 -4.86 -0.40 4.21
CA PRO A 15 -4.91 -0.90 2.84
C PRO A 15 -4.20 0.01 1.84
N TYR A 16 -4.19 1.32 2.05
CA TYR A 16 -3.45 2.26 1.20
C TYR A 16 -1.94 2.16 1.41
N ALA A 17 -1.49 2.02 2.65
CA ALA A 17 -0.09 1.81 2.98
C ALA A 17 0.42 0.46 2.43
N ALA A 18 -0.36 -0.61 2.61
CA ALA A 18 -0.07 -1.92 2.07
C ALA A 18 -0.01 -1.92 0.53
N GLN A 19 -0.97 -1.26 -0.13
CA GLN A 19 -0.96 -1.08 -1.59
C GLN A 19 0.29 -0.31 -2.07
N MET A 20 0.70 0.74 -1.34
CA MET A 20 1.90 1.49 -1.69
C MET A 20 3.15 0.61 -1.54
N TYR A 21 3.24 -0.15 -0.46
CA TYR A 21 4.33 -1.10 -0.24
C TYR A 21 4.39 -2.16 -1.35
N TYR A 22 3.26 -2.78 -1.69
CA TYR A 22 3.16 -3.73 -2.79
C TYR A 22 3.64 -3.13 -4.10
N ARG A 23 3.22 -1.90 -4.43
CA ARG A 23 3.65 -1.22 -5.66
C ARG A 23 5.17 -1.02 -5.71
N ILE A 24 5.79 -0.67 -4.58
CA ILE A 24 7.24 -0.52 -4.50
C ILE A 24 7.93 -1.87 -4.72
N ASP A 25 7.44 -2.92 -4.07
CA ASP A 25 8.01 -4.27 -4.21
C ASP A 25 7.87 -4.81 -5.64
N ALA A 26 6.68 -4.73 -6.24
CA ALA A 26 6.44 -5.13 -7.62
C ALA A 26 7.37 -4.39 -8.61
N GLN A 27 7.57 -3.08 -8.42
CA GLN A 27 8.49 -2.30 -9.25
C GLN A 27 9.96 -2.69 -9.04
N ARG A 28 10.37 -3.09 -7.82
CA ARG A 28 11.70 -3.66 -7.58
C ARG A 28 11.87 -4.99 -8.30
N GLN A 29 10.86 -5.87 -8.27
CA GLN A 29 10.86 -7.15 -8.97
C GLN A 29 10.97 -6.98 -10.50
N ILE A 30 10.29 -5.99 -11.05
CA ILE A 30 10.34 -5.65 -12.47
C ILE A 30 11.71 -5.07 -12.84
N ALA A 31 12.22 -4.12 -12.06
CA ALA A 31 13.55 -3.54 -12.28
C ALA A 31 14.66 -4.61 -12.20
N ASP A 32 14.53 -5.55 -11.26
CA ASP A 32 15.41 -6.71 -11.13
C ASP A 32 15.37 -7.62 -12.38
N PHE A 33 14.17 -7.91 -12.89
CA PHE A 33 13.97 -8.65 -14.14
C PHE A 33 14.63 -7.93 -15.32
N ASP A 34 14.33 -6.65 -15.53
CA ASP A 34 14.85 -5.86 -16.65
C ASP A 34 16.37 -5.69 -16.61
N THR A 35 16.92 -5.47 -15.42
CA THR A 35 18.37 -5.32 -15.23
C THR A 35 19.08 -6.63 -15.48
N THR A 36 18.53 -7.74 -14.98
CA THR A 36 19.11 -9.07 -15.19
C THR A 36 18.98 -9.48 -16.66
N ARG A 37 17.85 -9.20 -17.32
CA ARG A 37 17.65 -9.44 -18.77
C ARG A 37 18.76 -8.82 -19.61
N LYS A 38 19.17 -7.58 -19.31
CA LYS A 38 20.24 -6.86 -20.03
C LYS A 38 21.61 -7.54 -19.93
N SER A 39 21.83 -8.41 -18.96
CA SER A 39 23.08 -9.16 -18.79
C SER A 39 23.13 -10.50 -19.54
N ILE A 40 22.01 -10.94 -20.12
CA ILE A 40 21.91 -12.20 -20.87
C ILE A 40 22.31 -11.94 -22.33
N THR A 41 23.09 -12.86 -22.92
CA THR A 41 23.51 -12.75 -24.32
C THR A 41 22.33 -12.94 -25.27
N GLN A 42 22.40 -12.30 -26.45
CA GLN A 42 21.36 -12.44 -27.46
C GLN A 42 21.18 -13.90 -27.93
N GLU A 43 22.27 -14.67 -28.01
CA GLU A 43 22.25 -16.10 -28.37
C GLU A 43 21.45 -16.93 -27.35
N GLU A 44 21.66 -16.69 -26.05
CA GLU A 44 20.92 -17.38 -24.99
C GLU A 44 19.43 -16.95 -24.98
N ILE A 45 19.14 -15.68 -25.21
CA ILE A 45 17.76 -15.19 -25.37
C ILE A 45 17.06 -15.89 -26.55
N ASP A 46 17.72 -15.98 -27.70
CA ASP A 46 17.13 -16.60 -28.89
C ASP A 46 16.92 -18.11 -28.68
N LYS A 47 17.84 -18.80 -28.00
CA LYS A 47 17.67 -20.20 -27.61
C LYS A 47 16.45 -20.39 -26.68
N ARG A 48 16.30 -19.53 -25.67
CA ARG A 48 15.15 -19.57 -24.75
C ARG A 48 13.83 -19.36 -25.48
N ILE A 49 13.79 -18.42 -26.42
CA ILE A 49 12.60 -18.15 -27.23
C ILE A 49 12.30 -19.30 -28.20
N GLN A 50 13.31 -19.94 -28.77
CA GLN A 50 13.11 -21.12 -29.60
C GLN A 50 12.49 -22.28 -28.81
N LEU A 51 12.95 -22.51 -27.57
CA LEU A 51 12.37 -23.51 -26.67
C LEU A 51 10.91 -23.18 -26.31
N ALA A 52 10.62 -21.91 -26.01
CA ALA A 52 9.26 -21.46 -25.71
C ALA A 52 8.33 -21.57 -26.95
N ALA A 53 8.84 -21.28 -28.15
CA ALA A 53 8.10 -21.44 -29.40
C ALA A 53 7.82 -22.92 -29.71
N ALA A 54 8.79 -23.80 -29.48
CA ALA A 54 8.60 -25.25 -29.61
C ALA A 54 7.56 -25.77 -28.62
N TYR A 55 7.58 -25.29 -27.38
CA TYR A 55 6.55 -25.61 -26.38
C TYR A 55 5.16 -25.18 -26.88
N ASN A 56 5.00 -23.92 -27.30
CA ASN A 56 3.73 -23.41 -27.82
C ASN A 56 3.21 -24.22 -29.01
N ALA A 57 4.09 -24.62 -29.93
CA ALA A 57 3.73 -25.44 -31.08
C ALA A 57 3.29 -26.88 -30.72
N SER A 58 3.72 -27.39 -29.57
CA SER A 58 3.37 -28.73 -29.07
C SER A 58 2.17 -28.77 -28.11
N LEU A 59 1.56 -27.61 -27.82
CA LEU A 59 0.56 -27.48 -26.77
C LEU A 59 -0.75 -28.20 -27.15
N ALA A 60 -1.28 -29.01 -26.23
CA ALA A 60 -2.54 -29.73 -26.42
C ALA A 60 -3.81 -28.85 -26.26
N ASN A 61 -3.65 -27.59 -25.83
CA ASN A 61 -4.71 -26.58 -25.67
C ASN A 61 -5.82 -27.01 -24.69
N THR A 62 -5.43 -27.53 -23.52
CA THR A 62 -6.36 -27.92 -22.44
C THR A 62 -6.21 -26.95 -21.28
N VAL A 63 -7.31 -26.35 -20.83
CA VAL A 63 -7.32 -25.27 -19.81
C VAL A 63 -8.24 -25.64 -18.65
N THR A 64 -7.86 -25.26 -17.42
CA THR A 64 -8.64 -25.46 -16.18
C THR A 64 -8.74 -24.16 -15.36
N ASP A 65 -9.67 -24.10 -14.40
CA ASP A 65 -9.89 -22.87 -13.61
C ASP A 65 -8.72 -22.64 -12.66
N PRO A 66 -8.00 -21.50 -12.74
CA PRO A 66 -6.93 -21.21 -11.81
C PRO A 66 -7.39 -21.06 -10.36
N TYR A 67 -8.68 -20.90 -10.07
CA TYR A 67 -9.20 -20.71 -8.72
C TYR A 67 -9.97 -21.92 -8.15
N GLY A 68 -9.91 -23.08 -8.82
CA GLY A 68 -10.55 -24.32 -8.36
C GLY A 68 -9.86 -24.95 -7.14
N LYS A 69 -10.58 -25.81 -6.42
CA LYS A 69 -10.10 -26.47 -5.18
C LYS A 69 -9.01 -27.53 -5.40
N GLU A 70 -8.76 -27.94 -6.65
CA GLU A 70 -7.80 -28.98 -7.01
C GLU A 70 -6.49 -28.39 -7.54
N GLN A 71 -5.98 -27.34 -6.89
CA GLN A 71 -4.62 -26.91 -7.13
C GLN A 71 -3.69 -27.96 -6.54
N LYS A 72 -3.12 -28.80 -7.41
CA LYS A 72 -1.90 -29.53 -7.04
C LYS A 72 -0.90 -28.48 -6.57
N GLU A 73 -0.35 -28.66 -5.37
CA GLU A 73 0.93 -28.09 -4.95
C GLU A 73 2.01 -28.64 -5.90
N ALA A 74 1.97 -28.25 -7.17
CA ALA A 74 2.95 -28.65 -8.13
C ALA A 74 4.22 -27.90 -7.75
N GLY A 75 5.29 -28.66 -7.49
CA GLY A 75 6.65 -28.12 -7.44
C GLY A 75 6.85 -27.18 -8.63
N ARG A 76 7.57 -26.08 -8.39
CA ARG A 76 7.91 -24.99 -9.34
C ARG A 76 7.54 -25.35 -10.79
N ALA A 77 6.60 -24.62 -11.38
CA ALA A 77 6.09 -24.88 -12.72
C ALA A 77 7.21 -24.91 -13.79
N GLU A 78 7.81 -26.09 -13.98
CA GLU A 78 9.02 -26.29 -14.80
C GLU A 78 8.80 -25.94 -16.28
N TYR A 79 7.55 -25.96 -16.75
CA TYR A 79 7.18 -25.81 -18.16
C TYR A 79 7.59 -24.46 -18.74
N ALA A 80 7.75 -23.42 -17.93
CA ALA A 80 8.10 -22.07 -18.37
C ALA A 80 9.53 -21.64 -17.99
N ARG A 81 10.36 -22.55 -17.45
CA ARG A 81 11.72 -22.23 -16.97
C ARG A 81 12.63 -21.57 -17.99
N MET A 82 12.42 -21.83 -19.30
CA MET A 82 13.19 -21.17 -20.35
C MET A 82 12.98 -19.64 -20.36
N LEU A 83 11.83 -19.16 -19.92
CA LEU A 83 11.52 -17.73 -19.82
C LEU A 83 11.88 -17.12 -18.47
N GLU A 84 12.23 -17.94 -17.47
CA GLU A 84 12.45 -17.46 -16.11
C GLU A 84 13.77 -16.70 -15.96
N ILE A 85 13.66 -15.56 -15.26
CA ILE A 85 14.76 -14.77 -14.72
C ILE A 85 14.39 -14.47 -13.26
N ARG A 86 15.10 -15.09 -12.31
CA ARG A 86 14.82 -14.96 -10.87
C ARG A 86 13.32 -15.18 -10.58
N GLU A 87 12.81 -16.33 -11.04
CA GLU A 87 11.43 -16.83 -10.93
C GLU A 87 10.37 -16.11 -11.77
N LYS A 88 10.71 -14.97 -12.39
CA LYS A 88 9.79 -14.17 -13.20
C LYS A 88 9.91 -14.53 -14.66
N ILE A 89 8.79 -14.69 -15.36
CA ILE A 89 8.75 -14.94 -16.82
C ILE A 89 8.59 -13.64 -17.64
N GLY A 90 8.41 -12.51 -16.95
CA GLY A 90 8.23 -11.18 -17.54
C GLY A 90 7.43 -10.26 -16.63
N HIS A 91 6.83 -9.23 -17.21
CA HIS A 91 5.83 -8.39 -16.55
C HIS A 91 4.77 -7.91 -17.55
N VAL A 92 3.57 -7.59 -17.04
CA VAL A 92 2.46 -7.04 -17.83
C VAL A 92 2.17 -5.62 -17.38
N GLU A 93 2.21 -4.71 -18.35
CA GLU A 93 1.95 -3.29 -18.17
C GLU A 93 0.61 -2.90 -18.79
N ILE A 94 -0.27 -2.30 -17.98
CA ILE A 94 -1.63 -1.90 -18.37
C ILE A 94 -1.81 -0.41 -18.02
N PRO A 95 -1.42 0.51 -18.92
CA PRO A 95 -1.34 1.93 -18.58
C PRO A 95 -2.68 2.53 -18.17
N ARG A 96 -3.76 2.12 -18.83
CA ARG A 96 -5.11 2.63 -18.60
C ARG A 96 -5.55 2.56 -17.13
N ILE A 97 -5.07 1.54 -16.42
CA ILE A 97 -5.35 1.30 -14.99
C ILE A 97 -4.11 1.52 -14.09
N ASN A 98 -3.00 2.01 -14.67
CA ASN A 98 -1.72 2.26 -13.99
C ASN A 98 -1.25 1.04 -13.18
N GLN A 99 -1.25 -0.12 -13.84
CA GLN A 99 -0.68 -1.36 -13.31
C GLN A 99 0.52 -1.78 -14.14
N ASP A 100 1.54 -2.28 -13.46
CA ASP A 100 2.71 -2.92 -14.05
C ASP A 100 3.15 -4.00 -13.06
N LEU A 101 2.93 -5.26 -13.44
CA LEU A 101 2.92 -6.40 -12.52
C LEU A 101 3.86 -7.51 -13.00
N PRO A 102 4.71 -8.07 -12.12
CA PRO A 102 5.55 -9.21 -12.47
C PRO A 102 4.68 -10.43 -12.82
N MET A 103 5.11 -11.18 -13.82
CA MET A 103 4.50 -12.43 -14.26
C MET A 103 5.33 -13.63 -13.81
N TYR A 104 4.66 -14.69 -13.36
CA TYR A 104 5.24 -15.95 -12.90
C TYR A 104 4.58 -17.13 -13.60
N ALA A 105 5.25 -18.28 -13.59
CA ALA A 105 4.70 -19.52 -14.12
C ALA A 105 3.67 -20.13 -13.16
N GLY A 106 2.53 -20.57 -13.68
CA GLY A 106 1.48 -21.22 -12.91
C GLY A 106 0.57 -20.24 -12.18
N THR A 107 -0.40 -20.79 -11.45
CA THR A 107 -1.48 -20.02 -10.82
C THR A 107 -1.74 -20.45 -9.38
N SER A 108 -0.71 -20.95 -8.70
CA SER A 108 -0.79 -21.30 -7.28
C SER A 108 -1.12 -20.07 -6.44
N GLN A 109 -1.68 -20.29 -5.25
CA GLN A 109 -1.95 -19.19 -4.32
C GLN A 109 -0.71 -18.31 -4.08
N GLU A 110 0.46 -18.91 -3.87
CA GLU A 110 1.72 -18.16 -3.68
C GLU A 110 2.06 -17.25 -4.86
N VAL A 111 1.80 -17.70 -6.09
CA VAL A 111 2.02 -16.90 -7.31
C VAL A 111 1.03 -15.73 -7.39
N LEU A 112 -0.26 -16.00 -7.17
CA LEU A 112 -1.32 -15.00 -7.31
C LEU A 112 -1.29 -13.94 -6.19
N GLU A 113 -0.67 -14.24 -5.05
CA GLU A 113 -0.37 -13.27 -3.98
C GLU A 113 0.79 -12.32 -4.35
N LYS A 114 1.75 -12.77 -5.16
CA LYS A 114 2.92 -11.98 -5.59
C LYS A 114 2.63 -11.11 -6.82
N GLY A 115 1.85 -11.61 -7.77
CA GLY A 115 1.59 -10.89 -9.01
C GLY A 115 0.67 -11.62 -9.97
N VAL A 116 1.10 -11.72 -11.22
CA VAL A 116 0.33 -12.32 -12.30
C VAL A 116 0.83 -13.74 -12.55
N GLY A 117 -0.07 -14.71 -12.49
CA GLY A 117 0.22 -16.09 -12.86
C GLY A 117 -0.09 -16.36 -14.32
N HIS A 118 0.78 -17.08 -15.00
CA HIS A 118 0.47 -17.66 -16.30
C HIS A 118 -0.34 -18.95 -16.14
N LEU A 119 -1.48 -19.03 -16.83
CA LEU A 119 -2.35 -20.20 -16.77
C LEU A 119 -1.72 -21.37 -17.54
N GLU A 120 -1.37 -22.42 -16.81
CA GLU A 120 -0.84 -23.65 -17.41
C GLU A 120 -1.85 -24.24 -18.41
N GLY A 121 -1.33 -24.79 -19.52
CA GLY A 121 -2.15 -25.29 -20.62
C GLY A 121 -2.53 -24.23 -21.67
N THR A 122 -2.14 -22.96 -21.45
CA THR A 122 -2.21 -21.88 -22.44
C THR A 122 -0.83 -21.56 -23.02
N SER A 123 -0.79 -20.80 -24.12
CA SER A 123 0.49 -20.48 -24.79
C SER A 123 1.37 -19.60 -23.89
N LEU A 124 2.67 -19.87 -23.85
CA LEU A 124 3.64 -18.97 -23.21
C LEU A 124 3.59 -17.56 -23.83
N PRO A 125 3.82 -16.50 -23.04
CA PRO A 125 3.63 -15.10 -23.43
C PRO A 125 4.78 -14.55 -24.31
N ILE A 126 5.06 -15.25 -25.41
CA ILE A 126 6.03 -14.88 -26.45
C ILE A 126 5.37 -14.43 -27.75
N GLY A 127 4.04 -14.57 -27.85
CA GLY A 127 3.24 -14.29 -29.05
C GLY A 127 3.48 -15.29 -30.18
N GLY A 128 3.04 -14.94 -31.39
CA GLY A 128 3.12 -15.76 -32.59
C GLY A 128 1.74 -16.21 -33.09
N GLU A 129 1.65 -16.59 -34.36
CA GLU A 129 0.40 -17.10 -34.91
C GLU A 129 -0.06 -18.38 -34.20
N ASN A 130 -1.37 -18.55 -34.08
CA ASN A 130 -2.00 -19.69 -33.38
C ASN A 130 -1.57 -19.77 -31.91
N THR A 131 -1.49 -18.61 -31.24
CA THR A 131 -1.18 -18.57 -29.81
C THR A 131 -2.26 -17.83 -29.03
N HIS A 132 -2.49 -18.29 -27.80
CA HIS A 132 -3.36 -17.64 -26.84
C HIS A 132 -2.80 -17.83 -25.43
N ALA A 133 -2.16 -16.80 -24.89
CA ALA A 133 -1.69 -16.82 -23.50
C ALA A 133 -2.78 -16.30 -22.56
N VAL A 134 -2.90 -16.90 -21.38
CA VAL A 134 -3.80 -16.39 -20.34
C VAL A 134 -3.02 -16.02 -19.10
N LEU A 135 -3.22 -14.79 -18.67
CA LEU A 135 -2.57 -14.19 -17.50
C LEU A 135 -3.63 -13.91 -16.45
N THR A 136 -3.44 -14.43 -15.25
CA THR A 136 -4.42 -14.35 -14.16
C THR A 136 -3.86 -13.64 -12.94
N ALA A 137 -4.69 -12.85 -12.26
CA ALA A 137 -4.36 -12.25 -10.96
C ALA A 137 -5.63 -12.00 -10.15
N HIS A 138 -5.51 -11.85 -8.84
CA HIS A 138 -6.66 -11.54 -8.00
C HIS A 138 -7.30 -10.18 -8.32
N ALA A 139 -8.59 -10.09 -7.99
CA ALA A 139 -9.33 -8.84 -7.91
C ALA A 139 -9.89 -8.69 -6.49
N GLY A 140 -9.76 -7.49 -5.92
CA GLY A 140 -10.18 -7.18 -4.55
C GLY A 140 -9.24 -7.71 -3.46
N TYR A 141 -7.96 -7.95 -3.77
CA TYR A 141 -7.01 -8.44 -2.77
C TYR A 141 -6.69 -7.34 -1.72
N PRO A 142 -6.60 -7.65 -0.40
CA PRO A 142 -6.56 -6.62 0.64
C PRO A 142 -5.34 -5.68 0.59
N THR A 143 -4.20 -6.21 0.17
CA THR A 143 -2.91 -5.50 0.20
C THR A 143 -2.40 -5.09 -1.18
N ALA A 144 -3.03 -5.57 -2.26
CA ALA A 144 -2.59 -5.34 -3.63
C ALA A 144 -3.78 -5.19 -4.59
N ARG A 145 -3.77 -4.16 -5.44
CA ARG A 145 -4.85 -3.92 -6.41
C ARG A 145 -4.84 -4.95 -7.54
N LEU A 146 -3.69 -5.43 -8.00
CA LEU A 146 -3.59 -6.47 -9.04
C LEU A 146 -4.56 -6.17 -10.21
N PHE A 147 -5.46 -7.10 -10.54
CA PHE A 147 -6.48 -6.95 -11.59
C PHE A 147 -7.84 -6.42 -11.07
N THR A 148 -7.89 -5.82 -9.88
CA THR A 148 -9.12 -5.19 -9.33
C THR A 148 -9.78 -4.21 -10.30
N ASP A 149 -8.96 -3.45 -11.02
CA ASP A 149 -9.42 -2.40 -11.94
C ASP A 149 -9.57 -2.89 -13.39
N LEU A 150 -9.45 -4.20 -13.65
CA LEU A 150 -9.52 -4.76 -15.00
C LEU A 150 -10.87 -4.46 -15.69
N LYS A 151 -11.94 -4.32 -14.90
CA LYS A 151 -13.27 -3.89 -15.36
C LYS A 151 -13.33 -2.48 -15.97
N ASP A 152 -12.30 -1.65 -15.72
CA ASP A 152 -12.24 -0.26 -16.23
C ASP A 152 -11.62 -0.19 -17.64
N LEU A 153 -11.10 -1.32 -18.15
CA LEU A 153 -10.63 -1.45 -19.53
C LEU A 153 -11.80 -1.47 -20.52
N LYS A 154 -11.51 -1.00 -21.73
CA LYS A 154 -12.43 -0.90 -22.86
C LYS A 154 -11.79 -1.44 -24.11
N SER A 155 -12.61 -1.85 -25.09
CA SER A 155 -12.12 -2.14 -26.44
C SER A 155 -11.32 -0.97 -26.98
N GLY A 156 -10.14 -1.28 -27.54
CA GLY A 156 -9.19 -0.31 -28.03
C GLY A 156 -8.08 0.09 -27.05
N ASP A 157 -8.24 -0.17 -25.74
CA ASP A 157 -7.16 0.02 -24.77
C ASP A 157 -6.00 -0.93 -25.08
N LYS A 158 -4.77 -0.52 -24.76
CA LYS A 158 -3.56 -1.31 -24.95
C LYS A 158 -2.99 -1.81 -23.64
N PHE A 159 -2.39 -2.99 -23.69
CA PHE A 159 -1.51 -3.52 -22.65
C PHE A 159 -0.28 -4.16 -23.29
N TYR A 160 0.79 -4.28 -22.51
CA TYR A 160 2.09 -4.70 -23.00
C TYR A 160 2.63 -5.87 -22.19
N ILE A 161 3.13 -6.87 -22.91
CA ILE A 161 3.83 -8.02 -22.32
C ILE A 161 5.31 -7.81 -22.54
N HIS A 162 6.05 -7.70 -21.44
CA HIS A 162 7.49 -7.56 -21.45
C HIS A 162 8.10 -8.91 -21.06
N ASN A 163 8.69 -9.60 -22.03
CA ASN A 163 9.35 -10.89 -21.80
C ASN A 163 10.88 -10.75 -21.91
N VAL A 164 11.58 -11.89 -21.87
CA VAL A 164 13.05 -11.94 -21.91
C VAL A 164 13.65 -11.40 -23.21
N LYS A 165 12.88 -11.33 -24.31
CA LYS A 165 13.37 -10.87 -25.62
C LYS A 165 12.87 -9.48 -25.99
N THR A 166 11.59 -9.19 -25.76
CA THR A 166 10.97 -7.99 -26.32
C THR A 166 9.69 -7.58 -25.59
N THR A 167 9.14 -6.44 -26.03
CA THR A 167 7.84 -5.93 -25.62
C THR A 167 6.82 -6.23 -26.71
N LEU A 168 5.73 -6.89 -26.34
CA LEU A 168 4.62 -7.25 -27.22
C LEU A 168 3.42 -6.37 -26.87
N ALA A 169 2.86 -5.64 -27.84
CA ALA A 169 1.66 -4.83 -27.66
C ALA A 169 0.40 -5.60 -28.03
N TYR A 170 -0.61 -5.55 -27.17
CA TYR A 170 -1.93 -6.12 -27.42
C TYR A 170 -2.99 -5.04 -27.26
N GLN A 171 -3.98 -5.05 -28.14
CA GLN A 171 -5.10 -4.13 -28.11
C GLN A 171 -6.38 -4.90 -27.79
N VAL A 172 -7.11 -4.44 -26.77
CA VAL A 172 -8.33 -5.08 -26.29
C VAL A 172 -9.37 -5.11 -27.40
N ASP A 173 -9.82 -6.31 -27.77
CA ASP A 173 -10.86 -6.53 -28.78
C ASP A 173 -12.16 -7.05 -28.15
N LYS A 174 -12.06 -7.85 -27.08
CA LYS A 174 -13.21 -8.50 -26.46
C LYS A 174 -13.12 -8.46 -24.93
N ILE A 175 -14.24 -8.13 -24.29
CA ILE A 175 -14.41 -8.21 -22.83
C ILE A 175 -15.64 -9.07 -22.57
N SER A 176 -15.54 -10.04 -21.68
CA SER A 176 -16.64 -10.97 -21.38
C SER A 176 -16.61 -11.44 -19.94
N ILE A 177 -17.77 -11.85 -19.45
CA ILE A 177 -17.93 -12.55 -18.17
C ILE A 177 -18.30 -14.00 -18.50
N ILE A 178 -17.57 -14.95 -17.94
CA ILE A 178 -17.73 -16.38 -18.18
C ILE A 178 -17.93 -17.13 -16.85
N GLU A 179 -18.56 -18.30 -16.93
CA GLU A 179 -18.62 -19.24 -15.81
C GLU A 179 -17.21 -19.81 -15.53
N PRO A 180 -16.86 -20.15 -14.27
CA PRO A 180 -15.57 -20.72 -13.93
C PRO A 180 -15.25 -22.05 -14.66
N THR A 181 -16.24 -22.72 -15.25
CA THR A 181 -16.09 -23.98 -15.98
C THR A 181 -16.10 -23.82 -17.50
N ASP A 182 -16.34 -22.61 -18.03
CA ASP A 182 -16.36 -22.34 -19.47
C ASP A 182 -15.03 -21.74 -19.95
N PHE A 183 -14.10 -22.59 -20.40
CA PHE A 183 -12.82 -22.15 -20.95
C PHE A 183 -12.81 -22.02 -22.48
N SER A 184 -13.96 -22.16 -23.14
CA SER A 184 -14.02 -22.16 -24.60
C SER A 184 -13.39 -20.92 -25.24
N GLN A 185 -13.47 -19.78 -24.54
CA GLN A 185 -12.93 -18.50 -24.98
C GLN A 185 -11.44 -18.30 -24.66
N LEU A 186 -10.82 -19.19 -23.89
CA LEU A 186 -9.40 -19.15 -23.51
C LEU A 186 -8.53 -20.02 -24.42
N LEU A 187 -9.15 -20.82 -25.29
CA LEU A 187 -8.47 -21.70 -26.22
C LEU A 187 -7.80 -20.92 -27.35
N ILE A 188 -6.76 -21.51 -27.93
CA ILE A 188 -6.12 -21.02 -29.17
C ILE A 188 -7.17 -20.88 -30.29
N SER A 189 -7.19 -19.71 -30.92
CA SER A 189 -7.97 -19.45 -32.13
C SER A 189 -7.03 -19.45 -33.34
N PRO A 190 -7.24 -20.34 -34.33
CA PRO A 190 -6.38 -20.41 -35.50
C PRO A 190 -6.25 -19.05 -36.24
N GLY A 191 -5.03 -18.72 -36.67
CA GLY A 191 -4.70 -17.48 -37.36
C GLY A 191 -4.57 -16.24 -36.48
N HIS A 192 -4.67 -16.38 -35.15
CA HIS A 192 -4.59 -15.24 -34.23
C HIS A 192 -3.48 -15.39 -33.19
N ASP A 193 -3.00 -14.24 -32.70
CA ASP A 193 -2.08 -14.08 -31.57
C ASP A 193 -2.84 -13.28 -30.50
N TYR A 194 -3.27 -13.97 -29.45
CA TYR A 194 -4.10 -13.43 -28.38
C TYR A 194 -3.42 -13.49 -27.02
N VAL A 195 -3.73 -12.52 -26.18
CA VAL A 195 -3.52 -12.60 -24.73
C VAL A 195 -4.82 -12.25 -24.03
N THR A 196 -5.22 -13.06 -23.06
CA THR A 196 -6.35 -12.77 -22.19
C THR A 196 -5.88 -12.48 -20.77
N LEU A 197 -6.30 -11.34 -20.24
CA LEU A 197 -6.19 -11.01 -18.81
C LEU A 197 -7.43 -11.54 -18.11
N LEU A 198 -7.25 -12.37 -17.09
CA LEU A 198 -8.32 -13.10 -16.40
C LEU A 198 -8.34 -12.73 -14.92
N THR A 199 -9.52 -12.47 -14.37
CA THR A 199 -9.70 -12.30 -12.92
C THR A 199 -11.10 -12.72 -12.46
N CYS A 200 -11.34 -12.76 -11.15
CA CYS A 200 -12.65 -13.05 -10.57
C CYS A 200 -13.61 -11.85 -10.66
N THR A 201 -14.91 -12.12 -10.81
CA THR A 201 -15.97 -11.11 -10.82
C THR A 201 -17.31 -11.72 -10.38
N PRO A 202 -18.31 -10.96 -9.89
CA PRO A 202 -18.21 -9.60 -9.34
C PRO A 202 -17.28 -9.55 -8.12
N LEU A 203 -16.72 -8.37 -7.83
CA LEU A 203 -15.86 -8.17 -6.66
C LEU A 203 -16.55 -8.65 -5.38
N TYR A 204 -15.79 -9.36 -4.53
CA TYR A 204 -16.21 -9.96 -3.26
C TYR A 204 -17.20 -11.13 -3.36
N VAL A 205 -17.77 -11.40 -4.53
CA VAL A 205 -18.62 -12.57 -4.80
C VAL A 205 -17.83 -13.66 -5.52
N ASN A 206 -17.00 -13.29 -6.51
CA ASN A 206 -16.10 -14.16 -7.25
C ASN A 206 -16.76 -15.38 -7.93
N SER A 207 -18.06 -15.29 -8.23
CA SER A 207 -18.83 -16.39 -8.82
C SER A 207 -18.51 -16.64 -10.29
N HIS A 208 -18.00 -15.64 -10.99
CA HIS A 208 -17.68 -15.68 -12.43
C HIS A 208 -16.21 -15.26 -12.67
N ARG A 209 -15.78 -15.31 -13.93
CA ARG A 209 -14.49 -14.77 -14.37
C ARG A 209 -14.71 -13.61 -15.34
N LEU A 210 -14.02 -12.50 -15.11
CA LEU A 210 -13.86 -11.43 -16.08
C LEU A 210 -12.66 -11.76 -16.95
N ILE A 211 -12.88 -11.80 -18.26
CA ILE A 211 -11.82 -11.95 -19.26
C ILE A 211 -11.74 -10.70 -20.13
N VAL A 212 -10.52 -10.20 -20.32
CA VAL A 212 -10.19 -9.09 -21.22
C VAL A 212 -9.17 -9.61 -22.22
N ARG A 213 -9.63 -9.88 -23.44
CA ARG A 213 -8.80 -10.37 -24.53
C ARG A 213 -8.26 -9.21 -25.34
N GLY A 214 -6.97 -9.27 -25.67
CA GLY A 214 -6.32 -8.40 -26.63
C GLY A 214 -5.71 -9.20 -27.77
N HIS A 215 -5.84 -8.67 -28.98
CA HIS A 215 -5.15 -9.18 -30.16
C HIS A 215 -3.82 -8.47 -30.34
N ARG A 216 -2.84 -9.18 -30.90
CA ARG A 216 -1.53 -8.64 -31.17
C ARG A 216 -1.59 -7.46 -32.13
N VAL A 217 -0.90 -6.38 -31.79
CA VAL A 217 -0.65 -5.23 -32.67
C VAL A 217 0.85 -4.90 -32.72
N PRO A 218 1.33 -4.22 -33.77
CA PRO A 218 2.70 -3.75 -33.80
C PRO A 218 2.99 -2.81 -32.63
N TYR A 219 4.08 -3.06 -31.90
CA TYR A 219 4.61 -2.13 -30.91
C TYR A 219 5.39 -1.03 -31.63
N VAL A 220 4.99 0.22 -31.42
CA VAL A 220 5.61 1.41 -32.01
C VAL A 220 6.13 2.27 -30.85
N PRO A 221 7.44 2.22 -30.53
CA PRO A 221 8.00 2.85 -29.33
C PRO A 221 7.55 4.30 -29.11
N ASN A 222 7.66 5.15 -30.13
CA ASN A 222 7.31 6.58 -30.04
C ASN A 222 5.83 6.86 -29.72
N VAL A 223 4.92 5.92 -30.05
CA VAL A 223 3.48 6.06 -29.81
C VAL A 223 3.11 5.40 -28.49
N ASP A 224 3.57 4.17 -28.28
CA ASP A 224 3.18 3.36 -27.14
C ASP A 224 3.83 3.86 -25.84
N GLU A 225 5.10 4.29 -25.87
CA GLU A 225 5.76 4.91 -24.71
C GLU A 225 5.10 6.23 -24.32
N LYS A 226 4.60 6.99 -25.30
CA LYS A 226 3.83 8.21 -25.03
C LYS A 226 2.49 7.88 -24.34
N ILE A 227 1.77 6.86 -24.81
CA ILE A 227 0.54 6.39 -24.16
C ILE A 227 0.82 5.96 -22.71
N ILE A 228 1.91 5.22 -22.48
CA ILE A 228 2.35 4.80 -21.14
C ILE A 228 2.61 6.03 -20.26
N ALA A 229 3.39 6.99 -20.75
CA ALA A 229 3.79 8.19 -20.01
C ALA A 229 2.59 9.09 -19.68
N GLU A 230 1.68 9.33 -20.63
CA GLU A 230 0.48 10.16 -20.43
C GLU A 230 -0.44 9.57 -19.37
N ASN A 231 -0.67 8.25 -19.39
CA ASN A 231 -1.45 7.58 -18.36
C ASN A 231 -0.77 7.68 -16.98
N ARG A 232 0.55 7.44 -16.92
CA ARG A 232 1.31 7.57 -15.67
C ARG A 232 1.24 8.99 -15.09
N LEU A 233 1.34 10.02 -15.95
CA LEU A 233 1.18 11.42 -15.55
C LEU A 233 -0.25 11.69 -15.06
N ALA A 234 -1.27 11.23 -15.78
CA ALA A 234 -2.67 11.41 -15.37
C ALA A 234 -2.94 10.81 -13.97
N TYR A 235 -2.44 9.61 -13.70
CA TYR A 235 -2.54 9.01 -12.37
C TYR A 235 -1.72 9.76 -11.31
N THR A 236 -0.54 10.27 -11.67
CA THR A 236 0.28 11.09 -10.77
C THR A 236 -0.47 12.36 -10.36
N TYR A 237 -1.03 13.10 -11.32
CA TYR A 237 -1.86 14.27 -11.03
C TYR A 237 -3.12 13.92 -10.24
N LYS A 238 -3.75 12.77 -10.51
CA LYS A 238 -4.89 12.27 -9.72
C LYS A 238 -4.51 12.09 -8.25
N TYR A 239 -3.36 11.45 -7.97
CA TYR A 239 -2.90 11.26 -6.60
C TYR A 239 -2.48 12.57 -5.92
N LEU A 240 -1.81 13.47 -6.64
CA LEU A 240 -1.45 14.81 -6.12
C LEU A 240 -2.69 15.63 -5.79
N PHE A 241 -3.73 15.57 -6.61
CA PHE A 241 -5.02 16.21 -6.35
C PHE A 241 -5.67 15.66 -5.07
N TYR A 242 -5.71 14.34 -4.87
CA TYR A 242 -6.25 13.78 -3.63
C TYR A 242 -5.39 14.12 -2.41
N ALA A 243 -4.07 14.11 -2.55
CA ALA A 243 -3.16 14.51 -1.48
C ALA A 243 -3.37 15.98 -1.08
N SER A 244 -3.56 16.88 -2.05
CA SER A 244 -3.81 18.30 -1.76
C SER A 244 -5.14 18.50 -1.02
N LEU A 245 -6.20 17.76 -1.36
CA LEU A 245 -7.47 17.79 -0.62
C LEU A 245 -7.31 17.34 0.84
N VAL A 246 -6.52 16.29 1.08
CA VAL A 246 -6.22 15.83 2.44
C VAL A 246 -5.43 16.89 3.21
N ILE A 247 -4.39 17.47 2.60
CA ILE A 247 -3.58 18.54 3.23
C ILE A 247 -4.45 19.75 3.56
N ILE A 248 -5.30 20.21 2.64
CA ILE A 248 -6.23 21.32 2.86
C ILE A 248 -7.18 21.00 4.02
N SER A 249 -7.73 19.79 4.06
CA SER A 249 -8.62 19.36 5.14
C SER A 249 -7.93 19.38 6.50
N VAL A 250 -6.69 18.90 6.58
CA VAL A 250 -5.88 18.93 7.81
C VAL A 250 -5.56 20.37 8.23
N LEU A 251 -5.20 21.25 7.28
CA LEU A 251 -4.94 22.66 7.56
C LEU A 251 -6.18 23.38 8.08
N VAL A 252 -7.36 23.14 7.49
CA VAL A 252 -8.63 23.70 7.97
C VAL A 252 -8.94 23.24 9.40
N ILE A 253 -8.77 21.94 9.68
CA ILE A 253 -8.97 21.39 11.03
C ILE A 253 -7.99 22.03 12.03
N ALA A 254 -6.71 22.19 11.66
CA ALA A 254 -5.70 22.82 12.49
C ALA A 254 -6.02 24.29 12.78
N VAL A 255 -6.43 25.06 11.77
CA VAL A 255 -6.83 26.47 11.93
C VAL A 255 -8.05 26.59 12.85
N VAL A 256 -9.08 25.74 12.66
CA VAL A 256 -10.27 25.73 13.53
C VAL A 256 -9.91 25.35 14.97
N PHE A 257 -9.03 24.35 15.16
CA PHE A 257 -8.54 23.95 16.47
C PHE A 257 -7.78 25.09 17.17
N LEU A 258 -6.85 25.75 16.47
CA LEU A 258 -6.10 26.88 16.99
C LEU A 258 -7.02 28.07 17.32
N TYR A 259 -8.01 28.34 16.47
CA TYR A 259 -9.02 29.38 16.72
C TYR A 259 -9.85 29.06 17.97
N ARG A 260 -10.37 27.85 18.10
CA ARG A 260 -11.12 27.41 19.30
C ARG A 260 -10.27 27.47 20.56
N ARG A 261 -9.00 27.06 20.49
CA ARG A 261 -8.05 27.17 21.60
C ARG A 261 -7.81 28.62 22.00
N ARG A 262 -7.61 29.52 21.02
CA ARG A 262 -7.46 30.96 21.29
C ARG A 262 -8.70 31.55 21.97
N VAL A 263 -9.90 31.22 21.49
CA VAL A 263 -11.16 31.70 22.09
C VAL A 263 -11.34 31.16 23.52
N ALA A 264 -11.05 29.87 23.76
CA ALA A 264 -11.11 29.29 25.10
C ALA A 264 -10.09 29.92 26.06
N LEU A 265 -8.86 30.17 25.60
CA LEU A 265 -7.81 30.80 26.39
C LEU A 265 -8.17 32.25 26.75
N LYS A 266 -8.72 33.03 25.81
CA LYS A 266 -9.23 34.38 26.10
C LYS A 266 -10.29 34.36 27.21
N LYS A 267 -11.28 33.45 27.10
CA LYS A 267 -12.31 33.30 28.15
C LYS A 267 -11.70 32.99 29.52
N HIS A 268 -10.71 32.09 29.59
CA HIS A 268 -10.01 31.78 30.84
C HIS A 268 -9.24 32.98 31.39
N LEU A 269 -8.58 33.76 30.53
CA LEU A 269 -7.87 34.99 30.93
C LEU A 269 -8.86 36.02 31.51
N ASP A 270 -9.97 36.27 30.82
CA ASP A 270 -11.02 37.19 31.27
C ASP A 270 -11.62 36.76 32.62
N LEU A 271 -11.73 35.45 32.87
CA LEU A 271 -12.18 34.87 34.15
C LEU A 271 -11.15 35.09 35.27
N VAL A 272 -9.86 34.88 34.99
CA VAL A 272 -8.78 35.10 35.96
C VAL A 272 -8.67 36.58 36.32
N GLU A 273 -8.75 37.48 35.33
CA GLU A 273 -8.71 38.92 35.55
C GLU A 273 -9.89 39.42 36.41
N LYS A 274 -11.12 38.94 36.12
CA LYS A 274 -12.29 39.21 36.97
C LYS A 274 -12.14 38.70 38.40
N ASN A 275 -11.56 37.51 38.59
CA ASN A 275 -11.34 36.94 39.91
C ASN A 275 -10.24 37.69 40.67
N ALA A 276 -9.20 38.17 39.98
CA ALA A 276 -8.15 38.99 40.57
C ALA A 276 -8.69 40.35 41.01
N GLN A 277 -9.47 41.04 40.17
CA GLN A 277 -10.17 42.28 40.54
C GLN A 277 -11.06 42.11 41.76
N LYS A 278 -11.81 41.01 41.83
CA LYS A 278 -12.67 40.69 42.98
C LYS A 278 -11.87 40.45 44.26
N TYR A 279 -10.65 39.93 44.17
CA TYR A 279 -9.78 39.69 45.32
C TYR A 279 -9.17 41.00 45.85
N ASP A 280 -8.76 41.90 44.95
CA ASP A 280 -8.27 43.24 45.31
C ASP A 280 -9.37 44.09 45.97
N ASP A 281 -10.60 44.07 45.45
CA ASP A 281 -11.75 44.79 46.03
C ASP A 281 -12.04 44.36 47.48
N VAL A 282 -12.03 43.05 47.74
CA VAL A 282 -12.27 42.48 49.07
C VAL A 282 -11.11 42.79 50.04
N SER A 283 -9.88 42.93 49.55
CA SER A 283 -8.72 43.27 50.38
C SER A 283 -8.68 44.76 50.78
N HIS A 284 -9.34 45.63 50.01
CA HIS A 284 -9.46 47.06 50.30
C HIS A 284 -10.65 47.42 51.21
N GLU A 285 -11.67 46.58 51.32
CA GLU A 285 -12.80 46.78 52.25
C GLU A 285 -12.51 46.34 53.70
N ALA A 286 -11.43 45.58 53.95
CA ALA A 286 -11.19 44.91 55.24
C ALA A 286 -10.17 45.62 56.17
N VAL A 287 -10.09 46.96 56.16
CA VAL A 287 -9.29 47.71 57.15
C VAL A 287 -10.20 48.59 58.01
N PRO A 288 -10.54 48.19 59.25
CA PRO A 288 -11.11 49.14 60.20
C PRO A 288 -10.02 50.10 60.69
N GLU A 289 -10.31 51.39 60.56
CA GLU A 289 -9.52 52.49 61.10
C GLU A 289 -9.53 52.40 62.65
N VAL A 290 -8.43 51.93 63.25
CA VAL A 290 -8.23 52.01 64.71
C VAL A 290 -7.42 53.27 64.99
N VAL A 291 -8.14 54.31 65.43
CA VAL A 291 -7.61 55.56 65.97
C VAL A 291 -6.70 55.27 67.17
N THR A 292 -5.49 55.79 67.13
CA THR A 292 -4.55 55.84 68.26
C THR A 292 -4.97 56.93 69.24
N ASP A 293 -5.04 56.64 70.53
CA ASP A 293 -4.66 57.60 71.57
C ASP A 293 -4.19 56.91 72.87
N ILE A 294 -3.26 57.58 73.52
CA ILE A 294 -2.27 57.11 74.50
C ILE A 294 -2.80 57.29 75.94
N VAL A 295 -2.32 56.49 76.91
CA VAL A 295 -1.71 56.90 78.21
C VAL A 295 -1.92 55.88 79.37
N ASP A 296 -0.77 55.56 79.96
CA ASP A 296 -0.42 55.14 81.33
C ASP A 296 -0.20 53.67 81.78
N SER A 297 1.02 53.53 82.33
CA SER A 297 1.76 52.42 82.97
C SER A 297 1.29 52.12 84.42
N PRO A 298 1.96 51.26 85.22
CA PRO A 298 2.78 50.05 84.96
C PRO A 298 2.39 48.88 85.92
N VAL A 299 3.12 47.74 85.91
CA VAL A 299 3.67 47.03 87.12
C VAL A 299 4.35 45.68 86.81
N ALA A 300 5.58 45.56 87.33
CA ALA A 300 6.39 44.43 87.86
C ALA A 300 6.70 43.13 87.06
N VAL A 301 7.97 43.05 86.63
CA VAL A 301 9.05 42.09 86.99
C VAL A 301 8.68 40.79 87.73
N ASP A 302 9.07 39.63 87.18
CA ASP A 302 9.95 38.65 87.86
C ASP A 302 10.62 37.68 86.84
N SER A 303 11.56 36.89 87.34
CA SER A 303 12.85 36.52 86.75
C SER A 303 13.07 35.00 86.56
N ALA A 304 14.28 34.65 86.06
CA ALA A 304 14.99 33.36 86.11
C ALA A 304 14.75 32.34 84.95
N VAL A 305 15.70 31.51 84.45
CA VAL A 305 17.19 31.39 84.34
C VAL A 305 17.47 30.00 83.68
N ALA A 306 18.62 29.85 82.99
CA ALA A 306 19.38 28.62 82.63
C ALA A 306 18.84 27.71 81.50
N GLU A 307 19.54 27.56 80.36
CA GLU A 307 20.71 26.70 80.05
C GLU A 307 20.40 25.20 80.00
N ASP A 308 20.56 24.55 78.83
CA ASP A 308 21.71 23.67 78.50
C ASP A 308 21.47 22.90 77.17
N SER A 309 22.54 22.62 76.43
CA SER A 309 22.63 21.65 75.32
C SER A 309 23.33 20.37 75.88
N PRO A 310 23.96 19.41 75.15
CA PRO A 310 24.04 19.12 73.71
C PRO A 310 23.99 17.60 73.35
N GLU A 311 24.28 17.28 72.07
CA GLU A 311 24.93 16.04 71.54
C GLU A 311 24.14 14.69 71.58
N THR A 312 24.33 13.66 70.73
CA THR A 312 25.30 13.28 69.66
C THR A 312 24.71 12.09 68.85
N ALA A 313 25.00 12.01 67.53
CA ALA A 313 25.75 10.96 66.81
C ALA A 313 25.03 9.70 66.29
N GLY A 314 25.45 9.25 65.09
CA GLY A 314 25.23 7.88 64.59
C GLY A 314 25.21 7.71 63.06
N GLU A 315 26.38 7.72 62.42
CA GLU A 315 26.62 7.23 61.05
C GLU A 315 26.35 5.73 60.89
N THR A 316 25.98 5.24 59.68
CA THR A 316 26.88 4.42 58.83
C THR A 316 26.26 3.96 57.50
N MET A 317 27.10 3.97 56.45
CA MET A 317 26.90 3.45 55.10
C MET A 317 26.86 1.91 55.03
N THR A 318 26.27 1.31 53.98
CA THR A 318 27.02 0.53 52.94
C THR A 318 26.12 -0.09 51.84
N LYS A 319 26.45 0.32 50.59
CA LYS A 319 26.53 -0.32 49.24
C LYS A 319 25.70 -1.57 48.76
N PRO A 320 25.59 -1.71 47.41
CA PRO A 320 24.64 -2.58 46.68
C PRO A 320 25.26 -3.90 46.16
N VAL A 321 24.44 -4.79 45.59
CA VAL A 321 24.74 -5.77 44.51
C VAL A 321 23.41 -6.46 44.13
N ASN A 322 23.13 -6.66 42.85
CA ASN A 322 22.29 -7.78 42.38
C ASN A 322 22.64 -8.09 40.92
N ASP A 323 23.18 -9.29 40.72
CA ASP A 323 23.42 -9.97 39.44
C ASP A 323 22.34 -11.05 39.22
N ASP A 324 21.85 -11.11 37.98
CA ASP A 324 21.49 -12.26 37.12
C ASP A 324 20.82 -13.57 37.63
N GLU A 325 19.72 -13.87 36.92
CA GLU A 325 19.29 -15.17 36.33
C GLU A 325 18.91 -16.38 37.21
N PRO A 326 18.21 -17.42 36.67
CA PRO A 326 17.98 -17.79 35.26
C PRO A 326 16.54 -17.74 34.72
#